data_AF-A0A2A4GZ18-F1
#
_entry.id   AF-A0A2A4GZ18-F1
#
_cell.length_a   1.000
_cell.length_b   1.000
_cell.length_c   1.000
_cell.angle_alpha   90.00
_cell.angle_beta   90.00
_cell.angle_gamma   90.00
#
_symmetry.space_group_name_H-M   'P 1'
#
loop_
_entity.id
_entity.type
_entity.pdbx_description
1 polymer ?
#
loop_
_entity_poly.entity_id
_entity_poly.type
_entity_poly.pdbx_seq_one_letter_code
_entity_poly.pdbx_strand_id
1 'polypeptide(L)' 'MHRPGIATVIQDKIVLNGTTIEEVKKYHRDTLIMCVEDSNSDYKRMMDKKIEDKKKEQSRINEFEESLKRNIDDITF' A
#
# COMPACT_ATOMS: atom_id res chain seq x y z
N MET A 1 -21.57 -8.42 -16.49
CA MET A 1 -22.62 -7.60 -15.86
C MET A 1 -21.94 -6.60 -14.92
N HIS A 2 -21.75 -5.35 -15.34
CA HIS A 2 -21.26 -4.27 -14.47
C HIS A 2 -22.48 -3.57 -13.86
N ARG A 3 -22.68 -3.74 -12.55
CA ARG A 3 -23.72 -3.04 -11.78
C ARG A 3 -23.04 -2.27 -10.65
N PRO A 4 -22.83 -0.96 -10.81
CA PRO A 4 -22.28 -0.12 -9.76
C PRO A 4 -23.13 -0.17 -8.49
N GLY A 5 -22.50 0.00 -7.33
CA GLY A 5 -23.20 0.19 -6.05
C GLY A 5 -23.75 -1.08 -5.37
N ILE A 6 -23.58 -2.26 -5.97
CA ILE A 6 -24.02 -3.51 -5.33
C ILE A 6 -22.97 -4.11 -4.39
N ALA A 7 -21.71 -3.66 -4.48
CA ALA A 7 -20.59 -4.21 -3.74
C ALA A 7 -20.13 -3.26 -2.63
N THR A 8 -19.86 -3.81 -1.46
CA THR A 8 -19.25 -3.07 -0.34
C THR A 8 -18.17 -3.94 0.30
N VAL A 9 -17.08 -3.31 0.74
CA VAL A 9 -16.00 -3.98 1.47
C VAL A 9 -16.11 -3.64 2.95
N ILE A 10 -16.15 -4.66 3.79
CA ILE A 10 -16.18 -4.53 5.25
C ILE A 10 -15.06 -5.41 5.79
N GLN A 11 -13.99 -4.78 6.28
CA GLN A 11 -12.77 -5.48 6.73
C GLN A 11 -12.22 -6.41 5.64
N ASP A 12 -12.23 -7.73 5.88
CA ASP A 12 -11.76 -8.80 5.00
C ASP A 12 -12.90 -9.40 4.14
N LYS A 13 -14.10 -8.81 4.16
CA LYS A 13 -15.28 -9.32 3.47
C LYS A 13 -15.74 -8.41 2.35
N ILE A 14 -16.11 -9.01 1.23
CA ILE A 14 -16.84 -8.36 0.14
C ILE A 14 -18.30 -8.80 0.22
N VAL A 15 -19.20 -7.83 0.38
CA VAL A 15 -20.65 -8.04 0.45
C VAL A 15 -21.28 -7.59 -0.86
N LEU A 16 -22.09 -8.45 -1.49
CA LEU A 16 -22.80 -8.15 -2.72
C LEU A 16 -24.32 -8.13 -2.47
N ASN A 17 -24.92 -6.94 -2.46
CA ASN A 17 -26.35 -6.71 -2.25
C ASN A 17 -27.03 -6.43 -3.60
N GLY A 18 -27.33 -7.48 -4.37
CA GLY A 18 -27.99 -7.33 -5.68
C GLY A 18 -27.64 -8.39 -6.73
N THR A 19 -27.14 -9.55 -6.30
CA THR A 19 -26.80 -10.68 -7.16
C THR A 19 -27.14 -12.00 -6.45
N THR A 20 -27.38 -13.07 -7.21
CA THR A 20 -27.65 -14.40 -6.65
C THR A 20 -26.37 -15.20 -6.41
N ILE A 21 -26.45 -16.26 -5.59
CA ILE A 21 -25.29 -17.11 -5.34
C ILE A 21 -24.81 -17.84 -6.61
N GLU A 22 -25.70 -18.14 -7.55
CA GLU A 22 -25.39 -18.72 -8.85
C GLU A 22 -24.61 -17.74 -9.73
N GLU A 23 -25.04 -16.48 -9.78
CA GLU A 23 -24.31 -15.42 -10.48
C GLU A 23 -22.94 -15.18 -9.86
N VAL A 24 -22.83 -15.21 -8.52
CA VAL A 24 -21.55 -15.08 -7.83
C VAL A 24 -20.58 -16.15 -8.28
N LYS A 25 -21.00 -17.42 -8.25
CA LYS A 25 -20.17 -18.56 -8.67
C LYS A 25 -19.75 -18.48 -10.13
N LYS A 26 -20.63 -18.00 -11.00
CA LYS A 26 -20.43 -18.01 -12.46
C LYS A 26 -19.66 -16.80 -12.98
N TYR A 27 -19.83 -15.62 -12.35
CA TYR A 27 -19.39 -14.36 -12.94
C TYR A 27 -18.54 -13.47 -12.01
N HIS A 28 -18.69 -13.58 -10.69
CA HIS A 28 -18.08 -12.61 -9.78
C HIS A 28 -16.91 -13.17 -8.97
N ARG A 29 -16.99 -14.40 -8.46
CA ARG A 29 -16.03 -14.95 -7.50
C ARG A 29 -14.59 -14.85 -7.99
N ASP A 30 -14.30 -15.40 -9.16
CA ASP A 30 -12.92 -15.54 -9.64
C ASP A 30 -12.32 -14.17 -9.96
N THR A 31 -13.12 -13.27 -10.56
CA THR A 31 -12.73 -11.88 -10.81
C THR A 31 -12.47 -11.13 -9.51
N LEU A 32 -13.31 -11.29 -8.48
CA LEU A 32 -13.14 -10.63 -7.19
C LEU A 32 -11.88 -11.12 -6.47
N ILE A 33 -11.59 -12.43 -6.54
CA ILE A 33 -10.34 -12.99 -6.01
C ILE A 33 -9.14 -12.34 -6.69
N MET A 34 -9.11 -12.33 -8.02
CA MET A 34 -8.05 -11.70 -8.80
C MET A 34 -7.87 -10.22 -8.43
N CYS A 35 -8.96 -9.45 -8.32
CA CYS A 35 -8.90 -8.04 -7.94
C CYS A 35 -8.29 -7.83 -6.53
N VAL A 36 -8.61 -8.72 -5.57
CA VAL A 36 -8.03 -8.65 -4.22
C VAL A 36 -6.54 -8.97 -4.26
N GLU A 37 -6.13 -10.00 -4.99
CA GLU A 37 -4.72 -10.39 -5.14
C GLU A 37 -3.87 -9.28 -5.79
N ASP A 38 -4.40 -8.67 -6.85
CA ASP A 38 -3.75 -7.54 -7.53
C ASP A 38 -3.65 -6.34 -6.61
N SER A 39 -4.75 -5.98 -5.92
CA SER A 39 -4.78 -4.84 -4.98
C SER A 39 -3.80 -5.03 -3.83
N ASN A 40 -3.70 -6.25 -3.29
CA ASN A 40 -2.75 -6.59 -2.22
C ASN A 40 -1.30 -6.46 -2.70
N SER A 41 -1.03 -6.92 -3.92
CA SER A 41 0.29 -6.83 -4.54
C SER A 41 0.70 -5.38 -4.79
N ASP A 42 -0.21 -4.55 -5.29
CA ASP A 42 -0.01 -3.10 -5.47
C ASP A 42 0.21 -2.39 -4.14
N TYR A 43 -0.62 -2.68 -3.14
CA TYR A 43 -0.49 -2.10 -1.82
C TYR A 43 0.87 -2.43 -1.20
N LYS A 44 1.31 -3.68 -1.32
CA LYS A 44 2.64 -4.11 -0.85
C LYS A 44 3.75 -3.31 -1.54
N ARG A 45 3.75 -3.22 -2.88
CA ARG A 45 4.74 -2.42 -3.63
C ARG A 45 4.77 -0.96 -3.18
N MET A 46 3.59 -0.35 -3.00
CA MET A 46 3.48 1.02 -2.53
C MET A 46 4.06 1.19 -1.12
N MET A 47 3.82 0.23 -0.22
CA MET A 47 4.31 0.29 1.15
C MET A 47 5.83 0.09 1.21
N ASP A 48 6.37 -0.86 0.45
CA ASP A 48 7.81 -1.12 0.35
C ASP A 48 8.54 0.14 -0.14
N LYS A 49 8.01 0.80 -1.18
CA LYS A 49 8.55 2.07 -1.68
C LYS A 49 8.51 3.17 -0.62
N LYS A 50 7.40 3.32 0.11
CA LYS A 50 7.29 4.31 1.20
C LYS A 50 8.32 4.06 2.31
N ILE A 51 8.60 2.80 2.63
CA ILE A 51 9.61 2.44 3.64
C ILE A 51 11.01 2.79 3.12
N GLU A 52 11.31 2.46 1.86
CA GLU A 52 12.61 2.78 1.26
C GLU A 52 12.86 4.29 1.19
N ASP A 53 11.87 5.06 0.76
CA ASP A 53 11.96 6.53 0.67
C ASP A 53 12.20 7.15 2.06
N LYS A 54 11.49 6.65 3.09
CA LYS A 54 11.73 7.09 4.48
C LYS A 54 13.13 6.75 4.98
N LYS A 55 13.66 5.57 4.64
CA LYS A 55 15.03 5.19 5.02
C LYS A 55 16.06 6.10 4.35
N LYS A 56 15.89 6.38 3.06
CA LYS A 56 16.79 7.29 2.32
C LYS A 56 16.79 8.69 2.92
N GLU A 57 15.62 9.21 3.27
CA GLU A 57 15.52 10.52 3.89
C GLU A 57 16.19 10.55 5.27
N GLN A 58 15.96 9.53 6.10
CA GLN A 58 16.62 9.43 7.40
C GLN A 58 18.14 9.33 7.27
N SER A 59 18.65 8.55 6.31
CA SER A 59 20.08 8.47 6.04
C SER A 59 20.66 9.83 5.64
N ARG A 60 19.99 10.59 4.78
CA ARG A 60 20.43 11.95 4.39
C ARG A 60 20.50 12.90 5.58
N ILE A 61 19.49 12.87 6.45
CA ILE A 61 19.45 13.68 7.67
C ILE A 61 20.63 13.30 8.57
N ASN A 62 20.85 12.01 8.80
CA ASN A 62 21.95 11.53 9.65
C ASN A 62 23.32 11.91 9.07
N GLU A 63 23.54 11.72 7.77
CA GLU A 63 24.79 12.11 7.08
C GLU A 63 25.04 13.62 7.19
N PHE A 64 23.99 14.43 7.04
CA PHE A 64 24.06 15.87 7.22
C PHE A 64 24.43 16.24 8.66
N GLU A 65 23.77 15.67 9.67
CA GLU A 65 24.09 15.89 11.08
C GLU A 65 25.53 15.49 11.44
N GLU A 66 25.99 14.34 10.93
CA GLU A 66 27.38 13.91 11.12
C GLU A 66 28.38 14.88 10.48
N SER A 67 28.06 15.40 9.29
CA SER A 67 28.90 16.41 8.63
C SER A 67 28.98 17.71 9.44
N LEU A 68 27.85 18.16 10.01
CA LEU A 68 27.81 19.34 10.86
C LEU A 68 28.66 19.15 12.12
N LYS A 69 28.57 17.99 12.79
CA LYS A 69 29.37 17.68 13.98
C LYS A 69 30.86 17.73 13.68
N ARG A 70 31.31 17.07 12.61
CA ARG A 70 32.73 17.10 12.19
C ARG A 70 33.22 18.53 11.94
N ASN A 71 32.43 19.34 11.24
CA ASN A 71 32.79 20.72 10.94
C ASN A 71 32.83 21.61 12.20
N ILE A 72 32.00 21.34 13.21
CA ILE A 72 32.01 22.08 14.48
C ILE A 72 33.27 21.75 15.29
N ASP A 73 33.66 20.48 15.35
CA ASP A 73 34.90 20.05 16.03
C ASP A 73 36.15 20.69 15.40
N ASP A 74 36.13 20.96 14.09
CA ASP A 74 37.21 21.67 13.39
C ASP A 74 37.25 23.19 13.64
N ILE A 75 36.17 23.79 14.17
CA ILE A 75 36.06 25.25 14.40
C ILE A 75 36.33 25.62 15.88
N THR A 76 36.36 24.65 16.79
CA THR A 76 36.66 24.91 18.21
C THR A 76 38.13 25.31 18.43
N PHE A 77 38.32 26.55 18.92
CA PHE A 77 39.61 27.14 19.36
C PHE A 77 40.06 26.60 20.71
#